data_AF-A0A645CJ89-F1
#
_entry.id   AF-A0A645CJ89-F1
#
_cell.length_a   1.000
_cell.length_b   1.000
_cell.length_c   1.000
_cell.angle_alpha   90.00
_cell.angle_beta   90.00
_cell.angle_gamma   90.00
#
_symmetry.space_group_name_H-M   'P 1'
#
loop_
_entity.id
_entity.type
_entity.pdbx_description
1 polymer ?
#
loop_
_entity_poly.entity_id
_entity_poly.type
_entity_poly.pdbx_seq_one_letter_code
_entity_poly.pdbx_strand_id
1 'polypeptide(L)'
;MGMDPSVISEPQQEQMDRWFDDYGFDLVLIKHAAQRCINQLGRADLNYIEGILKRWKADGIQTVADAIKKDKPPKGGRKGPHPKDVTSFNNYEQRNVDYDSLEKKLLGWEGDDE
;
A
#
# COMPACT_ATOMS: atom_id res chain seq x y z
N MET A 1 31.76 -15.31 16.15
CA MET A 1 31.12 -15.88 14.95
C MET A 1 29.92 -15.00 14.64
N GLY A 2 30.17 -13.89 13.93
CA GLY A 2 29.12 -12.96 13.54
C GLY A 2 28.70 -13.32 12.12
N MET A 3 27.47 -13.77 11.94
CA MET A 3 26.92 -13.96 10.60
C MET A 3 26.70 -12.56 10.02
N ASP A 4 27.40 -12.26 8.94
CA ASP A 4 27.32 -10.98 8.27
C ASP A 4 25.88 -10.82 7.75
N PRO A 5 25.19 -9.69 8.04
CA PRO A 5 23.79 -9.50 7.61
C PRO A 5 23.63 -9.42 6.07
N SER A 6 24.74 -9.44 5.33
CA SER A 6 24.76 -9.53 3.86
C SER A 6 24.73 -10.96 3.34
N VAL A 7 24.94 -11.97 4.17
CA VAL A 7 24.79 -13.38 3.77
C VAL A 7 23.32 -13.76 3.92
N ILE A 8 22.61 -13.79 2.80
CA ILE A 8 21.24 -14.32 2.73
C ILE A 8 21.32 -15.80 3.11
N SER A 9 20.63 -16.19 4.19
CA SER A 9 20.59 -17.57 4.67
C SER A 9 19.99 -18.50 3.60
N GLU A 10 20.47 -19.73 3.48
CA GLU A 10 19.97 -20.73 2.52
C GLU A 10 18.42 -20.78 2.42
N PRO A 11 17.65 -20.85 3.53
CA PRO A 11 16.17 -20.85 3.46
C PRO A 11 15.56 -19.57 2.87
N GLN A 12 16.25 -18.44 2.97
CA GLN A 12 15.78 -17.17 2.42
C GLN A 12 16.01 -17.11 0.90
N GLN A 13 17.09 -17.72 0.42
CA GLN A 13 17.33 -17.89 -1.02
C GLN A 13 16.28 -18.81 -1.63
N GLU A 14 15.96 -19.94 -0.98
CA GLU A 14 14.91 -20.85 -1.44
C GLU A 14 13.53 -20.17 -1.51
N GLN A 15 13.22 -19.27 -0.56
CA GLN A 15 11.99 -18.47 -0.63
C GLN A 15 11.97 -17.55 -1.85
N MET A 16 13.09 -16.86 -2.13
CA MET A 16 13.19 -16.01 -3.31
C MET A 16 13.05 -16.82 -4.60
N ASP A 17 13.75 -17.95 -4.71
CA ASP A 17 13.72 -18.83 -5.88
C ASP A 17 12.29 -19.32 -6.18
N ARG A 18 11.56 -19.70 -5.12
CA ARG A 18 10.13 -20.05 -5.24
C ARG A 18 9.31 -18.92 -5.83
N TRP A 19 9.57 -17.65 -5.49
CA TRP A 19 8.82 -16.52 -6.07
C TRP A 19 9.06 -16.35 -7.56
N PHE A 20 10.25 -16.67 -8.05
CA PHE A 20 10.55 -16.64 -9.48
C PHE A 20 9.97 -17.87 -10.20
N ASP A 21 10.14 -19.07 -9.63
CA ASP A 21 9.79 -20.33 -10.30
C ASP A 21 8.28 -20.68 -10.15
N ASP A 22 7.74 -20.70 -8.93
CA ASP A 22 6.35 -21.14 -8.65
C ASP A 22 5.31 -20.05 -8.94
N TYR A 23 5.67 -18.79 -8.75
CA TYR A 23 4.76 -17.67 -8.98
C TYR A 23 4.98 -17.00 -10.34
N GLY A 24 6.12 -17.24 -11.00
CA GLY A 24 6.45 -16.60 -12.27
C GLY A 24 6.58 -15.09 -12.15
N PHE A 25 6.93 -14.57 -10.96
CA PHE A 25 7.00 -13.14 -10.73
C PHE A 25 8.33 -12.57 -11.21
N ASP A 26 8.24 -11.43 -11.90
CA ASP A 26 9.41 -10.69 -12.35
C ASP A 26 10.14 -10.02 -11.17
N LEU A 27 11.46 -9.85 -11.31
CA LEU A 27 12.31 -9.17 -10.34
C LEU A 27 11.77 -7.79 -9.95
N VAL A 28 11.21 -7.04 -10.91
CA VAL A 28 10.66 -5.71 -10.68
C VAL A 28 9.44 -5.77 -9.75
N LEU A 29 8.62 -6.82 -9.86
CA LEU A 29 7.45 -7.02 -9.00
C LEU A 29 7.86 -7.37 -7.58
N ILE A 30 8.84 -8.26 -7.42
CA ILE A 30 9.38 -8.64 -6.11
C ILE A 30 10.05 -7.44 -5.43
N LYS A 31 10.82 -6.64 -6.18
CA LYS A 31 11.42 -5.40 -5.67
C LYS A 31 10.35 -4.41 -5.21
N HIS A 32 9.25 -4.30 -5.94
CA HIS A 32 8.13 -3.45 -5.55
C HIS A 32 7.47 -3.94 -4.25
N ALA A 33 7.26 -5.25 -4.10
CA ALA A 33 6.77 -5.84 -2.85
C ALA A 33 7.72 -5.58 -1.68
N ALA A 34 9.03 -5.71 -1.90
CA ALA A 34 10.05 -5.41 -0.90
C ALA A 34 10.05 -3.94 -0.47
N GLN A 35 9.94 -3.00 -1.42
CA GLN A 35 9.80 -1.57 -1.12
C GLN A 35 8.54 -1.31 -0.28
N ARG A 36 7.42 -1.95 -0.61
CA ARG A 36 6.19 -1.85 0.18
C ARG A 36 6.37 -2.38 1.60
N CYS A 37 7.05 -3.52 1.76
CA CYS A 37 7.39 -4.07 3.07
C CYS A 37 8.18 -3.07 3.91
N ILE A 38 9.22 -2.47 3.34
CA ILE A 38 10.05 -1.47 4.04
C ILE A 38 9.21 -0.24 4.40
N ASN A 39 8.35 0.23 3.49
CA ASN A 39 7.48 1.38 3.75
C ASN A 39 6.47 1.12 4.88
N GLN A 40 5.99 -0.11 5.04
CA GLN A 40 4.98 -0.46 6.03
C GLN A 40 5.56 -0.90 7.39
N LEU A 41 6.66 -1.65 7.39
CA LEU A 41 7.29 -2.20 8.60
C LEU A 41 8.55 -1.43 9.04
N GLY A 42 9.10 -0.56 8.20
CA GLY A 42 10.39 0.10 8.43
C GLY A 42 11.62 -0.81 8.25
N ARG A 43 11.40 -2.09 7.88
CA ARG A 43 12.46 -3.09 7.65
C ARG A 43 12.08 -4.05 6.52
N ALA A 44 13.09 -4.64 5.89
CA ALA A 44 12.88 -5.70 4.92
C ALA A 44 12.64 -7.03 5.66
N ASP A 45 11.43 -7.58 5.55
CA ASP A 45 11.06 -8.87 6.13
C ASP A 45 10.54 -9.79 5.02
N LEU A 46 11.27 -10.88 4.77
CA LEU A 46 10.97 -11.80 3.67
C LEU A 46 9.65 -12.55 3.85
N ASN A 47 9.25 -12.84 5.10
CA ASN A 47 7.94 -13.45 5.36
C ASN A 47 6.81 -12.48 5.04
N TYR A 48 7.02 -11.20 5.34
CA TYR A 48 6.05 -10.17 4.99
C TYR A 48 5.94 -9.99 3.47
N ILE A 49 7.07 -10.01 2.77
CA ILE A 49 7.11 -9.98 1.29
C ILE A 49 6.36 -11.19 0.71
N GLU A 50 6.58 -12.40 1.23
CA GLU A 50 5.84 -13.59 0.82
C GLU A 50 4.33 -13.40 1.00
N GLY A 51 3.90 -12.79 2.11
CA GLY A 51 2.49 -12.48 2.35
C GLY A 51 1.88 -11.53 1.31
N ILE A 52 2.62 -10.49 0.91
CA ILE A 52 2.21 -9.58 -0.17
C ILE A 52 2.09 -10.34 -1.49
N LEU A 53 3.11 -11.14 -1.83
CA LEU A 53 3.15 -11.91 -3.08
C LEU A 53 2.03 -12.95 -3.17
N LYS A 54 1.74 -13.66 -2.06
CA LYS A 54 0.60 -14.58 -1.97
C LYS A 54 -0.72 -13.86 -2.23
N ARG A 55 -0.89 -12.67 -1.66
CA ARG A 55 -2.09 -11.85 -1.86
C ARG A 55 -2.24 -11.37 -3.31
N TRP A 56 -1.12 -11.07 -3.98
CA TRP A 56 -1.11 -10.73 -5.41
C TRP A 56 -1.43 -11.94 -6.28
N LYS A 57 -0.86 -13.13 -6.00
CA LYS A 57 -1.21 -14.38 -6.69
C LYS A 57 -2.71 -14.68 -6.58
N ALA A 58 -3.26 -14.57 -5.37
CA ALA A 58 -4.68 -14.84 -5.10
C ALA A 58 -5.62 -13.90 -5.85
N ASP A 59 -5.16 -12.69 -6.16
CA ASP A 59 -5.92 -11.69 -6.90
C ASP A 59 -5.64 -11.71 -8.41
N GLY A 60 -4.80 -12.64 -8.89
CA GLY A 60 -4.44 -12.74 -10.30
C GLY A 60 -3.52 -11.62 -10.80
N ILE A 61 -2.83 -10.93 -9.90
CA ILE A 61 -1.92 -9.84 -10.22
C ILE A 61 -0.60 -10.42 -10.72
N GLN A 62 -0.36 -10.30 -12.01
CA GLN A 62 0.88 -10.76 -12.65
C GLN A 62 1.81 -9.61 -13.07
N THR A 63 1.35 -8.36 -12.97
CA THR A 63 2.11 -7.19 -13.43
C THR A 63 2.26 -6.14 -12.35
N VAL A 64 3.40 -5.45 -12.35
CA VAL A 64 3.72 -4.34 -11.46
C VAL A 64 2.69 -3.23 -11.55
N ALA A 65 2.19 -2.95 -12.75
CA ALA A 65 1.17 -1.94 -12.98
C ALA A 65 -0.14 -2.24 -12.23
N ASP A 66 -0.51 -3.51 -12.14
CA ASP A 66 -1.72 -3.94 -11.45
C ASP A 66 -1.53 -3.93 -9.93
N ALA A 67 -0.35 -4.35 -9.45
CA ALA A 67 0.05 -4.18 -8.05
C ALA A 67 -0.03 -2.71 -7.59
N ILE A 68 0.49 -1.78 -8.38
CA ILE A 68 0.42 -0.32 -8.11
C ILE A 68 -1.03 0.18 -8.10
N LYS A 69 -1.87 -0.31 -9.02
CA LYS A 69 -3.29 0.05 -9.09
C LYS A 69 -4.04 -0.32 -7.82
N LYS A 70 -3.72 -1.49 -7.26
CA LYS A 70 -4.32 -1.99 -6.02
C LYS A 70 -3.75 -1.35 -4.76
N ASP A 71 -2.51 -0.85 -4.82
CA ASP A 71 -1.89 -0.07 -3.75
C ASP A 71 -2.44 1.33 -3.60
N LYS A 72 -3.05 1.88 -4.67
CA LYS A 72 -3.77 3.13 -4.50
C LYS A 72 -4.85 2.89 -3.46
N PRO A 73 -4.86 3.64 -2.33
CA PRO A 73 -6.00 3.61 -1.43
C PRO A 73 -7.23 3.84 -2.31
N PRO A 74 -8.35 3.12 -2.09
CA PRO A 74 -9.52 3.27 -2.92
C PRO A 74 -9.80 4.76 -3.01
N LYS A 75 -9.54 5.36 -4.19
CA LYS A 75 -9.65 6.80 -4.38
C LYS A 75 -11.11 7.13 -4.19
N GLY A 76 -11.49 7.48 -2.96
CA GLY A 76 -12.83 7.88 -2.53
C GLY A 76 -13.90 7.45 -3.52
N GLY A 77 -13.98 6.14 -3.78
CA GLY A 77 -14.96 5.60 -4.70
C GLY A 77 -16.24 5.75 -3.93
N ARG A 78 -16.97 6.85 -4.20
CA ARG A 78 -18.28 7.12 -3.65
C ARG A 78 -19.08 5.82 -3.78
N LYS A 79 -19.13 5.02 -2.72
CA LYS A 79 -20.13 3.97 -2.59
C LYS A 79 -21.43 4.73 -2.81
N GLY A 80 -22.16 4.38 -3.87
CA GLY A 80 -23.46 4.97 -4.17
C GLY A 80 -24.30 4.97 -2.89
N PRO A 81 -25.20 5.95 -2.72
CA PRO A 81 -25.87 6.18 -1.44
C PRO A 81 -26.65 4.92 -1.06
N HIS A 82 -26.09 4.11 -0.17
CA HIS A 82 -26.88 3.21 0.64
C HIS A 82 -27.68 4.12 1.58
N PRO A 83 -29.02 4.03 1.60
CA PRO A 83 -29.80 4.77 2.58
C PRO A 83 -29.37 4.29 3.96
N LYS A 84 -28.67 5.15 4.69
CA LYS A 84 -28.29 4.91 6.08
C LYS A 84 -29.53 5.16 6.93
N ASP A 85 -30.00 4.13 7.62
CA ASP A 85 -31.07 4.25 8.61
C ASP A 85 -30.65 5.29 9.67
N VAL A 86 -31.31 6.45 9.64
CA VAL A 86 -31.02 7.56 10.55
C VAL A 86 -31.54 7.24 11.94
N THR A 87 -30.66 6.73 12.81
CA THR A 87 -30.95 6.63 14.25
C THR A 87 -30.59 7.93 14.96
N SER A 88 -31.25 8.22 16.08
CA SER A 88 -31.08 9.46 16.88
C SER A 88 -29.61 9.78 17.24
N PHE A 89 -28.74 8.77 17.27
CA PHE A 89 -27.31 8.92 17.54
C PHE A 89 -26.49 9.43 16.33
N ASN A 90 -27.00 9.26 15.11
CA ASN A 90 -26.32 9.59 13.86
C ASN A 90 -26.86 10.84 13.15
N ASN A 91 -27.73 11.62 13.83
CA ASN A 91 -28.32 12.87 13.32
C ASN A 91 -27.44 14.10 13.61
N TYR A 92 -26.16 14.01 13.28
CA TYR A 92 -25.24 15.15 13.32
C TYR A 92 -24.67 15.38 11.92
N GLU A 93 -24.51 16.66 11.52
CA GLU A 93 -23.91 16.98 10.22
C GLU A 93 -22.49 16.42 10.14
N GLN A 94 -22.32 15.41 9.30
CA GLN A 94 -21.05 14.74 9.07
C GLN A 94 -20.13 15.73 8.33
N ARG A 95 -19.26 16.42 9.08
CA ARG A 95 -18.35 17.43 8.53
C ARG A 95 -17.42 16.78 7.49
N ASN A 96 -17.69 17.04 6.21
CA ASN A 96 -16.75 16.75 5.12
C ASN A 96 -15.71 17.86 5.13
N VAL A 97 -14.74 17.73 6.03
CA VAL A 97 -13.62 18.65 6.17
C VAL A 97 -12.61 18.30 5.09
N ASP A 98 -12.64 19.04 3.98
CA ASP A 98 -11.58 19.01 2.99
C ASP A 98 -10.34 19.70 3.59
N TYR A 99 -9.41 18.89 4.09
CA TYR A 99 -8.22 19.36 4.82
C TYR A 99 -7.28 20.18 3.93
N ASP A 100 -7.27 19.95 2.62
CA ASP A 100 -6.47 20.69 1.63
C ASP A 100 -6.86 22.17 1.60
N SER A 101 -8.16 22.46 1.56
CA SER A 101 -8.70 23.82 1.59
C SER A 101 -8.43 24.55 2.91
N LEU A 102 -8.42 23.82 4.04
CA LEU A 102 -8.14 24.38 5.37
C LEU A 102 -6.66 24.67 5.57
N GLU A 103 -5.78 23.80 5.09
CA GLU A 103 -4.34 23.99 5.13
C GLU A 103 -3.93 25.23 4.32
N LYS A 104 -4.52 25.42 3.13
CA LYS A 104 -4.26 26.58 2.29
C LYS A 104 -4.70 27.91 2.93
N LYS A 105 -5.85 27.93 3.61
CA LYS A 105 -6.35 29.12 4.33
C LYS A 105 -5.57 29.39 5.61
N LEU A 106 -5.05 28.36 6.26
CA LEU A 106 -4.24 28.48 7.48
C LEU A 106 -2.80 28.94 7.18
N LEU A 107 -2.24 28.55 6.03
CA LEU A 107 -0.88 28.89 5.62
C LEU A 107 -0.74 30.25 4.90
N GLY A 108 -1.84 30.93 4.56
CA GLY A 108 -1.79 32.33 4.12
C GLY A 108 -0.96 32.59 2.86
N TRP A 109 -0.93 31.66 1.90
CA TRP A 109 -0.33 31.90 0.57
C TRP A 109 -1.29 32.66 -0.37
N GLU A 110 -1.86 33.77 0.09
CA GLU A 110 -2.25 34.87 -0.80
C GLU A 110 -1.10 35.90 -0.76
N GLY A 111 -0.09 35.63 -1.56
CA GLY A 111 0.87 36.65 -1.99
C GLY A 111 0.40 37.18 -3.33
N ASP A 112 -0.17 38.39 -3.30
CA ASP A 112 0.07 39.51 -4.22
C ASP A 112 -0.03 39.24 -5.73
N ASP A 113 -1.10 39.72 -6.36
CA ASP A 113 -1.03 40.35 -7.68
C ASP A 113 -2.08 41.49 -7.75
N GLU A 114 -1.55 42.72 -7.87
CA GLU A 114 -2.14 44.06 -8.10
C GLU A 114 -2.47 44.98 -6.89
#